data_AF-A0A0U4EWB1-F1
#
_entry.id   AF-A0A0U4EWB1-F1
#
_cell.length_a   1.000
_cell.length_b   1.000
_cell.length_c   1.000
_cell.angle_alpha   90.00
_cell.angle_beta   90.00
_cell.angle_gamma   90.00
#
_symmetry.space_group_name_H-M   'P 1'
#
loop_
_entity.id
_entity.type
_entity.pdbx_description
1 polymer ?
#
loop_
_entity_poly.entity_id
_entity_poly.type
_entity_poly.pdbx_seq_one_letter_code
_entity_poly.pdbx_strand_id
1 'polypeptide(L)'
;MPDTQDFETELANKYADFLSAKEKEMLNPDQEGLKWKRQKLESLYQDTVLKSKYPKEKLQTIEDAVQKEHDDGVNQSEQFKQAYKQNVLEKLQPTKEATHFKNAYKQQVLEALAKQPDEKEASPEDVQKREQEMAAFEEKHGYEKVYELKREVLDDIKDMDLTPVQKEKLSQIEKDLENEKEMKLGKKQSKTHEQEMDM
;
A
#
# COMPACT_ATOMS: atom_id res chain seq x y z
N MET A 1 34.72 -43.95 -13.92
CA MET A 1 34.61 -42.68 -14.65
C MET A 1 33.45 -41.92 -14.01
N PRO A 2 33.56 -40.62 -13.73
CA PRO A 2 32.41 -39.86 -13.26
C PRO A 2 31.29 -39.91 -14.31
N ASP A 3 30.06 -40.19 -13.88
CA ASP A 3 28.91 -40.32 -14.75
C ASP A 3 28.61 -38.97 -15.43
N THR A 4 28.38 -38.98 -16.74
CA THR A 4 28.13 -37.77 -17.55
C THR A 4 26.94 -36.95 -17.06
N GLN A 5 26.00 -37.57 -16.37
CA GLN A 5 24.81 -36.93 -15.78
C GLN A 5 25.15 -35.98 -14.61
N ASP A 6 26.27 -36.23 -13.93
CA ASP A 6 26.75 -35.41 -12.81
C ASP A 6 27.28 -34.05 -13.32
N PHE A 7 27.99 -34.07 -14.47
CA PHE A 7 28.51 -32.86 -15.11
C PHE A 7 27.44 -31.99 -15.77
N GLU A 8 26.37 -32.59 -16.35
CA GLU A 8 25.25 -31.80 -16.89
C GLU A 8 24.53 -31.04 -15.78
N THR A 9 24.30 -31.71 -14.63
CA THR A 9 23.66 -31.11 -13.46
C THR A 9 24.54 -30.04 -12.82
N GLU A 10 25.83 -30.30 -12.67
CA GLU A 10 26.79 -29.30 -12.18
C GLU A 10 26.81 -28.06 -13.08
N LEU A 11 26.89 -28.25 -14.41
CA LEU A 11 26.91 -27.16 -15.38
C LEU A 11 25.63 -26.32 -15.31
N ALA A 12 24.46 -26.98 -15.28
CA ALA A 12 23.16 -26.31 -15.17
C ALA A 12 23.08 -25.47 -13.89
N ASN A 13 23.49 -26.02 -12.75
CA ASN A 13 23.50 -25.30 -11.48
C ASN A 13 24.44 -24.09 -11.49
N LYS A 14 25.66 -24.24 -12.04
CA LYS A 14 26.61 -23.12 -12.15
C LYS A 14 26.10 -22.02 -13.07
N TYR A 15 25.42 -22.38 -14.16
CA TYR A 15 24.81 -21.41 -15.06
C TYR A 15 23.62 -20.69 -14.40
N ALA A 16 22.77 -21.40 -13.66
CA ALA A 16 21.68 -20.80 -12.88
C ALA A 16 22.18 -19.81 -11.82
N ASP A 17 23.26 -20.16 -11.10
CA ASP A 17 23.92 -19.28 -10.13
C ASP A 17 24.46 -18.01 -10.81
N PHE A 18 25.05 -18.16 -12.00
CA PHE A 18 25.56 -17.04 -12.79
C PHE A 18 24.43 -16.10 -13.24
N LEU A 19 23.32 -16.64 -13.77
CA LEU A 19 22.15 -15.84 -14.16
C LEU A 19 21.57 -15.06 -12.98
N SER A 20 21.40 -15.74 -11.83
CA SER A 20 20.91 -15.11 -10.60
C SER A 20 21.83 -14.00 -10.10
N ALA A 21 23.15 -14.16 -10.23
CA ALA A 21 24.12 -13.14 -9.83
C ALA A 21 24.13 -11.95 -10.79
N LYS A 22 23.95 -12.20 -12.09
CA LYS A 22 23.83 -11.18 -13.13
C LYS A 22 22.59 -10.32 -12.92
N GLU A 23 21.44 -10.93 -12.63
CA GLU A 23 20.21 -10.19 -12.32
C GLU A 23 20.39 -9.31 -11.06
N LYS A 24 21.01 -9.84 -10.00
CA LYS A 24 21.27 -9.07 -8.77
C LYS A 24 22.19 -7.87 -9.00
N GLU A 25 23.22 -8.02 -9.82
CA GLU A 25 24.09 -6.91 -10.23
C GLU A 25 23.29 -5.86 -11.03
N MET A 26 22.46 -6.28 -11.99
CA MET A 26 21.63 -5.37 -12.78
C MET A 26 20.65 -4.57 -11.92
N LEU A 27 20.06 -5.20 -10.89
CA LEU A 27 19.15 -4.54 -9.96
C LEU A 27 19.87 -3.62 -8.94
N ASN A 28 21.18 -3.78 -8.76
CA ASN A 28 21.95 -3.06 -7.74
C ASN A 28 23.32 -2.63 -8.30
N PRO A 29 23.35 -1.75 -9.32
CA PRO A 29 24.57 -1.43 -10.07
C PRO A 29 25.65 -0.75 -9.23
N ASP A 30 25.27 -0.07 -8.14
CA ASP A 30 26.18 0.66 -7.26
C ASP A 30 26.94 -0.26 -6.29
N GLN A 31 26.62 -1.56 -6.22
CA GLN A 31 27.28 -2.51 -5.35
C GLN A 31 28.41 -3.27 -6.05
N GLU A 32 29.64 -2.75 -5.97
CA GLU A 32 30.83 -3.38 -6.56
C GLU A 32 31.05 -4.84 -6.11
N GLY A 33 30.64 -5.20 -4.89
CA GLY A 33 30.71 -6.58 -4.38
C GLY A 33 29.86 -7.57 -5.19
N LEU A 34 28.76 -7.12 -5.79
CA LEU A 34 27.91 -7.97 -6.64
C LEU A 34 28.54 -8.23 -8.00
N LYS A 35 29.19 -7.22 -8.58
CA LYS A 35 29.99 -7.37 -9.80
C LYS A 35 31.10 -8.39 -9.62
N TRP A 36 31.84 -8.32 -8.52
CA TRP A 36 32.87 -9.31 -8.20
C TRP A 36 32.28 -10.72 -8.04
N LYS A 37 31.13 -10.84 -7.36
CA LYS A 37 30.43 -12.12 -7.18
C LYS A 37 29.96 -12.71 -8.52
N ARG A 38 29.40 -11.89 -9.42
CA ARG A 38 29.01 -12.31 -10.77
C ARG A 38 30.21 -12.80 -11.57
N GLN A 39 31.30 -12.02 -11.59
CA GLN A 39 32.55 -12.40 -12.26
C GLN A 39 33.10 -13.74 -11.75
N LYS A 40 33.09 -13.96 -10.44
CA LYS A 40 33.54 -15.21 -9.84
C LYS A 40 32.68 -16.40 -10.30
N LEU A 41 31.36 -16.25 -10.34
CA LEU A 41 30.45 -17.31 -10.75
C LEU A 41 30.54 -17.59 -12.26
N GLU A 42 30.74 -16.56 -13.08
CA GLU A 42 31.01 -16.70 -14.52
C GLU A 42 32.27 -17.53 -14.76
N SER A 43 33.37 -17.22 -14.04
CA SER A 43 34.61 -18.00 -14.14
C SER A 43 34.42 -19.45 -13.73
N LEU A 44 33.65 -19.73 -12.67
CA LEU A 44 33.38 -21.10 -12.24
C LEU A 44 32.55 -21.87 -13.27
N TYR A 45 31.55 -21.24 -13.87
CA TYR A 45 30.78 -21.83 -14.95
C TYR A 45 31.65 -22.12 -16.19
N GLN A 46 32.49 -21.17 -16.63
CA GLN A 46 33.42 -21.35 -17.75
C GLN A 46 34.42 -22.50 -17.49
N ASP A 47 34.93 -22.62 -16.26
CA ASP A 47 35.78 -23.74 -15.86
C ASP A 47 35.04 -25.08 -15.98
N THR A 48 33.76 -25.14 -15.58
CA THR A 48 32.93 -26.34 -15.70
C THR A 48 32.63 -26.67 -17.16
N VAL A 49 32.35 -25.67 -18.02
CA VAL A 49 32.22 -25.84 -19.47
C VAL A 49 33.46 -26.52 -20.05
N LEU A 50 34.65 -25.99 -19.75
CA LEU A 50 35.92 -26.55 -20.24
C LEU A 50 36.18 -27.98 -19.73
N LYS A 51 35.85 -28.26 -18.46
CA LYS A 51 35.98 -29.60 -17.86
C LYS A 51 35.02 -30.62 -18.47
N SER A 52 33.80 -30.20 -18.80
CA SER A 52 32.76 -31.07 -19.38
C SER A 52 33.12 -31.60 -20.77
N LYS A 53 33.91 -30.82 -21.54
CA LYS A 53 34.27 -31.10 -22.94
C LYS A 53 33.06 -31.34 -23.85
N TYR A 54 31.89 -30.80 -23.51
CA TYR A 54 30.70 -30.95 -24.33
C TYR A 54 30.80 -30.15 -25.64
N PRO A 55 30.20 -30.66 -26.73
CA PRO A 55 30.06 -29.88 -27.96
C PRO A 55 29.15 -28.68 -27.71
N LYS A 56 29.37 -27.62 -28.49
CA LYS A 56 28.64 -26.35 -28.36
C LYS A 56 27.12 -26.53 -28.37
N GLU A 57 26.60 -27.42 -29.22
CA GLU A 57 25.16 -27.70 -29.32
C GLU A 57 24.56 -28.23 -28.01
N LYS A 58 25.32 -29.09 -27.31
CA LYS A 58 24.89 -29.68 -26.04
C LYS A 58 24.94 -28.66 -24.91
N LEU A 59 25.98 -27.82 -24.88
CA LEU A 59 26.08 -26.69 -23.94
C LEU A 59 24.91 -25.73 -24.10
N GLN A 60 24.63 -25.35 -25.35
CA GLN A 60 23.54 -24.45 -25.69
C GLN A 60 22.17 -25.01 -25.28
N THR A 61 21.94 -26.31 -25.47
CA THR A 61 20.69 -26.96 -25.01
C THR A 61 20.50 -26.86 -23.50
N ILE A 62 21.59 -27.02 -22.72
CA ILE A 62 21.55 -26.91 -21.25
C ILE A 62 21.32 -25.45 -20.83
N GLU A 63 22.03 -24.51 -21.47
CA GLU A 63 21.88 -23.07 -21.20
C GLU A 63 20.47 -22.58 -21.52
N ASP A 64 19.90 -22.96 -22.67
CA ASP A 64 18.56 -22.56 -23.08
C ASP A 64 17.49 -23.09 -22.10
N ALA A 65 17.65 -24.33 -21.62
CA ALA A 65 16.74 -24.91 -20.63
C ALA A 65 16.77 -24.15 -19.30
N VAL A 66 17.97 -23.86 -18.79
CA VAL A 66 18.17 -23.13 -17.53
C VAL A 66 17.74 -21.67 -17.66
N GLN A 67 18.01 -21.02 -18.79
CA GLN A 67 17.58 -19.65 -19.05
C GLN A 67 16.05 -19.56 -19.06
N LYS A 68 15.38 -20.53 -19.69
CA LYS A 68 13.92 -20.58 -19.72
C LYS A 68 13.32 -20.72 -18.31
N GLU A 69 13.84 -21.64 -17.49
CA GLU A 69 13.37 -21.81 -16.11
C GLU A 69 13.61 -20.55 -15.27
N HIS A 70 14.75 -19.90 -15.45
CA HIS A 70 15.07 -18.63 -14.80
C HIS A 70 14.06 -17.54 -15.20
N ASP A 71 13.81 -17.36 -16.50
CA ASP A 71 12.90 -16.34 -17.02
C ASP A 71 11.45 -16.57 -16.58
N ASP A 72 10.99 -17.83 -16.58
CA ASP A 72 9.66 -18.20 -16.08
C ASP A 72 9.53 -17.88 -14.57
N GLY A 73 10.57 -18.15 -13.78
CA GLY A 73 10.61 -17.83 -12.35
C GLY A 73 10.60 -16.32 -12.07
N VAL A 74 11.38 -15.54 -12.83
CA VAL A 74 11.42 -14.07 -12.72
C VAL A 74 10.06 -13.48 -13.09
N ASN A 75 9.46 -13.92 -14.19
CA ASN A 75 8.16 -13.46 -14.65
C ASN A 75 7.05 -13.72 -13.61
N GLN A 76 7.00 -14.92 -13.02
CA GLN A 76 6.06 -15.23 -11.94
C GLN A 76 6.27 -14.32 -10.71
N SER A 77 7.52 -14.07 -10.33
CA SER A 77 7.84 -13.16 -9.23
C SER A 77 7.39 -11.73 -9.51
N GLU A 78 7.59 -11.26 -10.74
CA GLU A 78 7.20 -9.91 -11.17
C GLU A 78 5.68 -9.74 -11.21
N GLN A 79 4.95 -10.71 -11.74
CA GLN A 79 3.49 -10.74 -11.70
C GLN A 79 2.96 -10.69 -10.26
N PHE A 80 3.58 -11.45 -9.35
CA PHE A 80 3.21 -11.42 -7.94
C PHE A 80 3.47 -10.03 -7.31
N LYS A 81 4.66 -9.45 -7.53
CA LYS A 81 5.00 -8.10 -7.04
C LYS A 81 4.02 -7.05 -7.57
N GLN A 82 3.65 -7.13 -8.84
CA GLN A 82 2.69 -6.23 -9.47
C GLN A 82 1.29 -6.40 -8.87
N ALA A 83 0.81 -7.63 -8.71
CA ALA A 83 -0.48 -7.92 -8.10
C ALA A 83 -0.53 -7.45 -6.64
N TYR A 84 0.54 -7.66 -5.88
CA TYR A 84 0.64 -7.18 -4.50
C TYR A 84 0.63 -5.65 -4.44
N LYS A 85 1.43 -4.98 -5.28
CA LYS A 85 1.43 -3.52 -5.40
C LYS A 85 0.04 -2.99 -5.73
N GLN A 86 -0.66 -3.61 -6.68
CA GLN A 86 -2.01 -3.23 -7.05
C GLN A 86 -3.01 -3.43 -5.90
N ASN A 87 -2.92 -4.55 -5.17
CA ASN A 87 -3.78 -4.81 -4.01
C ASN A 87 -3.57 -3.77 -2.90
N VAL A 88 -2.31 -3.40 -2.62
CA VAL A 88 -1.99 -2.35 -1.65
C VAL A 88 -2.53 -1.01 -2.12
N LEU A 89 -2.34 -0.65 -3.39
CA LEU A 89 -2.88 0.59 -3.96
C LEU A 89 -4.41 0.65 -3.90
N GLU A 90 -5.09 -0.44 -4.23
CA GLU A 90 -6.56 -0.55 -4.16
C GLU A 90 -7.06 -0.35 -2.72
N LYS A 91 -6.39 -0.93 -1.73
CA LYS A 91 -6.73 -0.74 -0.31
C LYS A 91 -6.45 0.68 0.19
N LEU A 92 -5.49 1.37 -0.40
CA LEU A 92 -5.16 2.76 -0.07
C LEU A 92 -6.06 3.77 -0.77
N GLN A 93 -6.75 3.38 -1.87
CA GLN A 93 -7.67 4.29 -2.53
C GLN A 93 -8.85 4.62 -1.60
N PRO A 94 -9.21 5.91 -1.44
CA PRO A 94 -10.42 6.26 -0.74
C PRO A 94 -11.60 5.57 -1.42
N THR A 95 -12.41 4.87 -0.64
CA THR A 95 -13.62 4.26 -1.20
C THR A 95 -14.54 5.36 -1.74
N LYS A 96 -15.38 5.02 -2.74
CA LYS A 96 -16.41 5.95 -3.23
C LYS A 96 -17.26 6.47 -2.08
N GLU A 97 -17.64 5.59 -1.15
CA GLU A 97 -18.38 5.95 0.07
C GLU A 97 -17.64 6.98 0.93
N ALA A 98 -16.34 6.79 1.20
CA ALA A 98 -15.54 7.75 1.97
C ALA A 98 -15.41 9.10 1.25
N THR A 99 -15.30 9.09 -0.08
CA THR A 99 -15.26 10.31 -0.90
C THR A 99 -16.60 11.06 -0.84
N HIS A 100 -17.72 10.35 -0.95
CA HIS A 100 -19.06 10.93 -0.81
C HIS A 100 -19.27 11.51 0.59
N PHE A 101 -18.85 10.80 1.65
CA PHE A 101 -18.89 11.29 3.03
C PHE A 101 -18.10 12.59 3.19
N LYS A 102 -16.84 12.61 2.73
CA LYS A 102 -16.00 13.83 2.80
C LYS A 102 -16.64 15.02 2.11
N ASN A 103 -17.20 14.81 0.92
CA ASN A 103 -17.86 15.89 0.17
C ASN A 103 -19.12 16.40 0.88
N ALA A 104 -19.94 15.50 1.43
CA ALA A 104 -21.13 15.87 2.19
C ALA A 104 -20.78 16.67 3.45
N TYR A 105 -19.80 16.20 4.21
CA TYR A 105 -19.33 16.88 5.41
C TYR A 105 -18.66 18.23 5.08
N LYS A 106 -17.87 18.29 4.00
CA LYS A 106 -17.26 19.55 3.52
C LYS A 106 -18.32 20.59 3.19
N GLN A 107 -19.38 20.18 2.49
CA GLN A 107 -20.51 21.07 2.21
C GLN A 107 -21.20 21.53 3.50
N GLN A 108 -21.43 20.63 4.46
CA GLN A 108 -22.04 20.99 5.74
C GLN A 108 -21.21 22.03 6.53
N VAL A 109 -19.89 21.86 6.57
CA VAL A 109 -18.98 22.82 7.23
C VAL A 109 -18.97 24.14 6.47
N LEU A 110 -18.87 24.12 5.14
CA LEU A 110 -18.90 25.34 4.33
C LEU A 110 -20.23 26.08 4.48
N GLU A 111 -21.38 25.39 4.51
CA GLU A 111 -22.69 25.98 4.80
C GLU A 111 -22.71 26.61 6.21
N ALA A 112 -22.17 25.94 7.23
CA ALA A 112 -22.08 26.49 8.60
C ALA A 112 -21.16 27.73 8.69
N LEU A 113 -20.08 27.77 7.89
CA LEU A 113 -19.16 28.90 7.78
C LEU A 113 -19.75 30.05 6.96
N ALA A 114 -20.50 29.75 5.89
CA ALA A 114 -21.11 30.70 4.97
C ALA A 114 -22.45 31.25 5.47
N LYS A 115 -23.13 30.60 6.42
CA LYS A 115 -24.36 31.09 7.06
C LYS A 115 -24.13 32.50 7.64
N GLN A 116 -24.49 33.50 6.84
CA GLN A 116 -25.09 34.75 7.28
C GLN A 116 -26.59 34.51 7.52
N PRO A 117 -27.22 35.23 8.46
CA PRO A 117 -28.58 34.94 8.93
C PRO A 117 -29.73 35.05 7.90
N ASP A 118 -29.46 35.32 6.61
CA ASP A 118 -30.50 35.70 5.63
C ASP A 118 -30.48 34.94 4.27
N GLU A 119 -29.64 33.92 4.04
CA GLU A 119 -29.63 33.22 2.74
C GLU A 119 -30.22 31.81 2.77
N LYS A 120 -31.01 31.55 1.70
CA LYS A 120 -31.93 30.43 1.48
C LYS A 120 -31.38 29.08 1.96
N GLU A 121 -32.14 28.48 2.85
CA GLU A 121 -31.99 27.10 3.31
C GLU A 121 -31.90 26.15 2.11
N ALA A 122 -30.88 25.30 2.10
CA ALA A 122 -30.94 24.05 1.35
C ALA A 122 -32.22 23.31 1.79
N SER A 123 -32.90 22.64 0.85
CA SER A 123 -34.16 21.94 1.15
C SER A 123 -33.96 21.05 2.38
N PRO A 124 -34.84 21.13 3.40
CA PRO A 124 -34.69 20.36 4.63
C PRO A 124 -34.58 18.85 4.37
N GLU A 125 -35.15 18.37 3.26
CA GLU A 125 -35.02 16.98 2.81
C GLU A 125 -33.59 16.59 2.40
N ASP A 126 -32.81 17.50 1.80
CA ASP A 126 -31.44 17.24 1.33
C ASP A 126 -30.44 17.23 2.48
N VAL A 127 -30.70 18.03 3.53
CA VAL A 127 -29.93 18.01 4.77
C VAL A 127 -30.17 16.71 5.53
N GLN A 128 -31.44 16.32 5.65
CA GLN A 128 -31.82 15.10 6.37
C GLN A 128 -31.31 13.82 5.68
N LYS A 129 -31.35 13.77 4.34
CA LYS A 129 -30.74 12.66 3.59
C LYS A 129 -29.22 12.58 3.80
N ARG A 130 -28.51 13.71 3.76
CA ARG A 130 -27.06 13.75 4.04
C ARG A 130 -26.73 13.26 5.45
N GLU A 131 -27.50 13.69 6.45
CA GLU A 131 -27.30 13.23 7.84
C GLU A 131 -27.53 11.73 7.99
N GLN A 132 -28.56 11.17 7.35
CA GLN A 132 -28.81 9.73 7.35
C GLN A 132 -27.70 8.95 6.67
N GLU A 133 -27.20 9.42 5.53
CA GLU A 133 -26.08 8.78 4.82
C GLU A 133 -24.78 8.82 5.65
N MET A 134 -24.50 9.95 6.32
CA MET A 134 -23.35 10.08 7.22
C MET A 134 -23.47 9.19 8.45
N ALA A 135 -24.67 9.07 9.03
CA ALA A 135 -24.93 8.18 10.17
C ALA A 135 -24.80 6.71 9.79
N ALA A 136 -25.32 6.30 8.63
CA ALA A 136 -25.17 4.95 8.11
C ALA A 136 -23.69 4.61 7.83
N PHE A 137 -22.91 5.60 7.37
CA PHE A 137 -21.46 5.44 7.20
C PHE A 137 -20.74 5.28 8.54
N GLU A 138 -21.10 6.05 9.57
CA GLU A 138 -20.57 5.89 10.94
C GLU A 138 -20.88 4.51 11.52
N GLU A 139 -22.09 4.00 11.31
CA GLU A 139 -22.48 2.67 11.78
C GLU A 139 -21.69 1.55 11.08
N LYS A 140 -21.45 1.69 9.77
CA LYS A 140 -20.78 0.69 8.94
C LYS A 140 -19.26 0.66 9.14
N HIS A 141 -18.61 1.82 9.26
CA HIS A 141 -17.15 1.96 9.28
C HIS A 141 -16.58 2.33 10.67
N GLY A 142 -17.46 2.67 11.61
CA GLY A 142 -17.10 3.08 12.97
C GLY A 142 -16.72 4.56 13.07
N TYR A 143 -16.83 5.08 14.29
CA TYR A 143 -16.56 6.48 14.61
C TYR A 143 -15.11 6.90 14.34
N GLU A 144 -14.13 6.02 14.56
CA GLU A 144 -12.71 6.31 14.32
C GLU A 144 -12.44 6.71 12.86
N LYS A 145 -13.01 5.97 11.90
CA LYS A 145 -12.88 6.29 10.48
C LYS A 145 -13.58 7.59 10.12
N VAL A 146 -14.76 7.84 10.70
CA VAL A 146 -15.49 9.09 10.51
C VAL A 146 -14.70 10.28 11.03
N TYR A 147 -14.06 10.16 12.20
CA TYR A 147 -13.24 11.21 12.77
C TYR A 147 -12.04 11.55 11.88
N GLU A 148 -11.32 10.56 11.35
CA GLU A 148 -10.23 10.79 10.39
C GLU A 148 -10.72 11.56 9.15
N LEU A 149 -11.83 11.13 8.56
CA LEU A 149 -12.40 11.79 7.37
C LEU A 149 -12.86 13.22 7.67
N LYS A 150 -13.49 13.45 8.83
CA LYS A 150 -13.89 14.80 9.27
C LYS A 150 -12.67 15.70 9.48
N ARG A 151 -11.61 15.20 10.13
CA ARG A 151 -10.35 15.92 10.34
C ARG A 151 -9.69 16.32 9.02
N GLU A 152 -9.57 15.41 8.07
CA GLU A 152 -9.01 15.71 6.74
C GLU A 152 -9.82 16.80 6.03
N VAL A 153 -11.16 16.77 6.12
CA VAL A 153 -12.01 17.82 5.54
C VAL A 153 -11.80 19.18 6.22
N LEU A 154 -11.64 19.21 7.55
CA LEU A 154 -11.38 20.47 8.25
C LEU A 154 -10.02 21.05 7.87
N ASP A 155 -8.99 20.21 7.72
CA ASP A 155 -7.66 20.62 7.26
C ASP A 155 -7.73 21.14 5.81
N ASP A 156 -8.46 20.47 4.90
CA ASP A 156 -8.72 20.94 3.53
C ASP A 156 -9.41 22.33 3.49
N ILE A 157 -10.35 22.59 4.41
CA ILE A 157 -11.07 23.87 4.49
C ILE A 157 -10.16 24.96 5.08
N LYS A 158 -9.27 24.61 6.01
CA LYS A 158 -8.32 25.52 6.63
C LYS A 158 -7.28 26.07 5.66
N ASP A 159 -6.92 25.27 4.65
CA ASP A 159 -6.06 25.68 3.54
C ASP A 159 -6.76 26.61 2.54
N MET A 160 -8.08 26.83 2.65
CA MET A 160 -8.82 27.80 1.85
C MET A 160 -8.65 29.23 2.38
N ASP A 161 -8.87 30.22 1.52
CA ASP A 161 -8.85 31.65 1.89
C ASP A 161 -10.07 32.04 2.74
N LEU A 162 -10.04 31.66 4.02
CA LEU A 162 -11.09 31.95 5.00
C LEU A 162 -10.91 33.34 5.63
N THR A 163 -12.02 34.03 5.84
CA THR A 163 -12.06 35.28 6.64
C THR A 163 -11.75 34.99 8.12
N PRO A 164 -11.29 35.98 8.92
CA PRO A 164 -10.99 35.77 10.34
C PRO A 164 -12.18 35.18 11.15
N VAL A 165 -13.40 35.61 10.83
CA VAL A 165 -14.64 35.10 11.47
C VAL A 165 -14.91 33.65 11.09
N GLN A 166 -14.66 33.27 9.83
CA GLN A 166 -14.78 31.87 9.40
C GLN A 166 -13.69 30.99 10.03
N LYS A 167 -12.48 31.51 10.23
CA LYS A 167 -11.40 30.80 10.93
C LYS A 167 -11.76 30.53 12.40
N GLU A 168 -12.37 31.50 13.08
CA GLU A 168 -12.84 31.31 14.46
C GLU A 168 -13.95 30.26 14.55
N LYS A 169 -14.95 30.33 13.65
CA LYS A 169 -16.00 29.29 13.55
C LYS A 169 -15.42 27.92 13.23
N LEU A 170 -14.45 27.82 12.30
CA LEU A 170 -13.79 26.57 11.97
C LEU A 170 -13.03 26.00 13.18
N SER A 171 -12.34 26.84 13.95
CA SER A 171 -11.65 26.43 15.17
C SER A 171 -12.63 25.92 16.24
N GLN A 172 -13.83 26.49 16.33
CA GLN A 172 -14.87 25.96 17.21
C GLN A 172 -15.34 24.57 16.76
N ILE A 173 -15.56 24.37 15.45
CA ILE A 173 -15.92 23.06 14.88
C ILE A 173 -14.82 22.02 15.13
N GLU A 174 -13.54 22.39 15.00
CA GLU A 174 -12.41 21.52 15.35
C GLU A 174 -12.44 21.09 16.82
N LYS A 175 -12.71 22.02 17.75
CA LYS A 175 -12.81 21.73 19.19
C LYS A 175 -13.99 20.81 19.50
N ASP A 176 -15.14 21.08 18.92
CA ASP A 176 -16.34 20.25 19.12
C ASP A 176 -16.12 18.82 18.61
N LEU A 177 -15.40 18.66 17.49
CA LEU A 177 -15.01 17.35 16.96
C LEU A 177 -14.03 16.61 17.89
N GLU A 178 -13.05 17.29 18.47
CA GLU A 178 -12.11 16.65 19.42
C GLU A 178 -12.82 16.25 20.72
N ASN A 179 -13.74 17.10 21.22
CA ASN A 179 -14.59 16.76 22.36
C ASN A 179 -15.48 15.54 22.08
N GLU A 180 -16.09 15.48 20.89
CA GLU A 180 -16.91 14.34 20.46
C GLU A 180 -16.07 13.05 20.43
N LYS A 181 -14.83 13.13 19.94
CA LYS A 181 -13.88 12.01 19.91
C LYS A 181 -13.54 11.54 21.32
N GLU A 182 -13.21 12.44 22.24
CA GLU A 182 -12.97 12.07 23.63
C GLU A 182 -14.20 11.40 24.27
N MET A 183 -15.41 11.87 23.99
CA MET A 183 -16.64 11.26 24.53
C MET A 183 -16.93 9.87 23.94
N LYS A 184 -16.71 9.67 22.64
CA LYS A 184 -17.02 8.43 21.91
C LYS A 184 -15.93 7.37 22.06
N LEU A 185 -14.65 7.76 22.05
CA LEU A 185 -13.50 6.85 22.14
C LEU A 185 -12.91 6.77 23.55
N GLY A 186 -13.00 7.83 24.36
CA GLY A 186 -12.48 7.86 25.74
C GLY A 186 -13.27 6.98 26.72
N LYS A 187 -14.51 6.57 26.39
CA LYS A 187 -15.28 5.61 27.20
C LYS A 187 -14.82 4.14 27.08
N LYS A 188 -13.80 3.82 26.27
CA LYS A 188 -13.25 2.44 26.22
C LYS A 188 -12.41 2.05 27.43
N GLN A 189 -11.98 2.97 28.30
CA GLN A 189 -11.18 2.62 29.49
C GLN A 189 -11.99 2.35 30.77
N SER A 190 -13.30 2.61 30.79
CA SER A 190 -14.11 2.50 32.03
C SER A 190 -15.13 1.36 32.04
N LYS A 191 -15.02 0.37 31.13
CA LYS A 191 -15.90 -0.82 31.11
C LYS A 191 -15.21 -2.17 31.35
N THR A 192 -13.93 -2.19 31.68
CA THR A 192 -13.22 -3.44 32.01
C THR A 192 -13.05 -3.67 33.52
N HIS A 193 -13.55 -2.77 34.39
CA HIS A 193 -13.34 -2.89 35.84
C HIS A 193 -14.59 -3.24 36.67
N GLU A 194 -15.79 -3.32 36.08
CA GLU A 194 -17.03 -3.62 36.83
C GLU A 194 -17.57 -5.05 36.65
N GLN A 195 -16.81 -5.96 36.02
CA GLN A 195 -17.25 -7.36 35.80
C GLN A 195 -16.46 -8.42 36.58
N GLU A 196 -15.60 -8.02 37.54
CA GLU A 196 -14.82 -8.94 38.40
C GLU A 196 -15.22 -8.89 39.90
N MET A 197 -16.37 -8.31 40.26
CA MET A 197 -16.89 -8.34 41.64
C MET A 197 -18.30 -8.97 41.74
N ASP A 198 -18.53 -10.05 40.99
CA ASP A 198 -19.66 -10.94 41.25
C ASP A 198 -19.33 -12.39 40.84
N MET A 199 -18.45 -13.03 41.62
CA MET A 199 -18.35 -14.50 41.79
C MET A 199 -17.84 -14.84 43.17
#